data_AF-A0A2F0AQA4-F1
#
_entry.id   AF-A0A2F0AQA4-F1
#
_cell.length_a   1.000
_cell.length_b   1.000
_cell.length_c   1.000
_cell.angle_alpha   90.00
_cell.angle_beta   90.00
_cell.angle_gamma   90.00
#
_symmetry.space_group_name_H-M   'P 1'
#
loop_
_entity.id
_entity.type
_entity.pdbx_description
1 polymer ?
#
loop_
_entity_poly.entity_id
_entity_poly.type
_entity_poly.pdbx_seq_one_letter_code
_entity_poly.pdbx_strand_id
1 'polypeptide(L)'
;MRYGRDIGFFIRSCALVFCMAVCACSDPIVSPDEPHPVEADLRPTEAGKADGYSFNHNLIMTDDVFEDAEFITQADVQKFLEFTPYGHASFLASYAENGQTLADKLVESAQTYRINPLVYLVKLQVESSLIFKTDPPGQFLLDRAMGCGCHDGDPSCRRGQLGLFEQIDCAGRVFRSYINELDRRGVTVSGWSVNQAKQTSDEEVIIPANRATAALYTYTPWVLTGRGGNWLYWNVMRRFSRQLLRNRPNHRWIGGPCASADDCGYNGAVCIALSDESDDTEQHGVCSLNCDRLCPDSLQPYTSTTICVAISNLGYEDETGVCVARCVDTARGSTCLDPLSCSNVARFGDEETSEAHQACNRSSLSPMEETMAEERAESTDDTGDAMDTDRP
;
A
#
# COMPACT_ATOMS: atom_id res chain seq x y z
N MET A 1 66.69 -19.31 57.68
CA MET A 1 67.75 -19.93 56.85
C MET A 1 67.45 -19.60 55.39
N ARG A 2 68.42 -19.00 54.67
CA ARG A 2 68.75 -19.12 53.21
C ARG A 2 67.57 -19.21 52.21
N TYR A 3 67.44 -18.48 51.09
CA TYR A 3 68.24 -17.60 50.21
C TYR A 3 67.18 -16.92 49.28
N GLY A 4 67.17 -15.61 48.97
CA GLY A 4 67.91 -14.93 47.88
C GLY A 4 67.05 -14.85 46.59
N ARG A 5 67.00 -13.79 45.77
CA ARG A 5 67.69 -12.50 45.74
C ARG A 5 67.00 -11.59 44.71
N ASP A 6 67.15 -10.29 44.93
CA ASP A 6 66.58 -9.13 44.23
C ASP A 6 67.28 -8.69 42.91
N ILE A 7 66.52 -7.88 42.16
CA ILE A 7 66.86 -6.75 41.26
C ILE A 7 67.41 -7.00 39.84
N GLY A 8 66.75 -6.35 38.87
CA GLY A 8 67.29 -5.99 37.55
C GLY A 8 66.39 -5.05 36.74
N PHE A 9 66.61 -3.74 36.88
CA PHE A 9 66.14 -2.64 36.01
C PHE A 9 66.64 -2.82 34.57
N PHE A 10 65.96 -2.24 33.55
CA PHE A 10 66.53 -1.25 32.60
C PHE A 10 65.56 -0.84 31.46
N ILE A 11 65.26 0.47 31.42
CA ILE A 11 65.31 1.41 30.28
C ILE A 11 64.31 1.34 29.10
N ARG A 12 63.60 2.47 28.96
CA ARG A 12 62.86 3.01 27.81
C ARG A 12 63.74 3.19 26.57
N SER A 13 63.21 2.83 25.39
CA SER A 13 63.65 3.38 24.12
C SER A 13 62.45 3.81 23.27
N CYS A 14 62.51 5.07 22.84
CA CYS A 14 61.63 5.73 21.89
C CYS A 14 61.63 5.04 20.53
N ALA A 15 60.45 4.96 19.90
CA ALA A 15 60.33 4.99 18.45
C ALA A 15 59.12 5.84 18.07
N LEU A 16 59.42 7.06 17.60
CA LEU A 16 58.51 7.95 16.89
C LEU A 16 58.02 7.24 15.62
N VAL A 17 56.72 7.03 15.50
CA VAL A 17 56.07 6.81 14.19
C VAL A 17 55.17 8.01 13.90
N PHE A 18 55.47 8.59 12.75
CA PHE A 18 55.01 9.84 12.19
C PHE A 18 53.50 9.80 11.94
N CYS A 19 52.71 10.57 12.69
CA CYS A 19 51.33 10.90 12.34
C CYS A 19 51.35 11.88 11.16
N MET A 20 51.18 11.38 9.93
CA MET A 20 50.64 12.21 8.86
C MET A 20 49.12 12.12 8.90
N ALA A 21 48.52 13.19 9.42
CA ALA A 21 47.11 13.48 9.27
C ALA A 21 46.82 13.74 7.78
N VAL A 22 46.21 12.77 7.12
CA VAL A 22 45.42 13.01 5.92
C VAL A 22 43.97 13.07 6.37
N CYS A 23 43.44 14.29 6.51
CA CYS A 23 42.00 14.51 6.56
C CYS A 23 41.43 14.14 5.19
N ALA A 24 41.18 12.85 4.97
CA ALA A 24 40.17 12.43 4.02
C ALA A 24 38.85 12.46 4.78
N CYS A 25 37.97 13.41 4.42
CA CYS A 25 36.55 13.29 4.70
C CYS A 25 36.04 12.12 3.86
N SER A 26 36.29 10.89 4.31
CA SER A 26 35.56 9.74 3.83
C SER A 26 34.22 9.79 4.55
N ASP A 27 33.17 10.17 3.84
CA ASP A 27 31.82 9.75 4.19
C ASP A 27 31.88 8.25 4.53
N PRO A 28 31.20 7.79 5.59
CA PRO A 28 31.20 6.37 5.92
C PRO A 28 30.74 5.62 4.67
N ILE A 29 31.57 4.68 4.20
CA ILE A 29 31.22 3.76 3.11
C ILE A 29 30.06 2.92 3.64
N VAL A 30 28.84 3.40 3.42
CA VAL A 30 27.63 2.60 3.62
C VAL A 30 27.75 1.46 2.62
N SER A 31 27.81 0.23 3.10
CA SER A 31 27.81 -0.94 2.24
C SER A 31 26.55 -0.89 1.37
N PRO A 32 26.64 -1.04 0.03
CA PRO A 32 25.47 -0.99 -0.85
C PRO A 32 24.41 -2.07 -0.54
N ASP A 33 24.78 -3.06 0.28
CA ASP A 33 23.95 -4.17 0.73
C ASP A 33 23.44 -4.04 2.18
N GLU A 34 23.75 -2.96 2.92
CA GLU A 34 23.11 -2.74 4.22
C GLU A 34 21.69 -2.16 4.05
N PRO A 35 20.68 -2.80 4.66
CA PRO A 35 19.32 -2.27 4.62
C PRO A 35 19.22 -1.04 5.52
N HIS A 36 19.01 0.12 4.88
CA HIS A 36 18.70 1.38 5.53
C HIS A 36 17.36 1.90 4.98
N PRO A 37 16.51 2.54 5.80
CA PRO A 37 15.30 3.17 5.31
C PRO A 37 15.62 4.17 4.21
N VAL A 38 14.88 4.10 3.11
CA VAL A 38 14.99 5.09 2.04
C VAL A 38 14.50 6.43 2.58
N GLU A 39 15.22 7.52 2.31
CA GLU A 39 14.87 8.86 2.86
C GLU A 39 13.43 9.26 2.55
N ALA A 40 12.93 8.92 1.35
CA ALA A 40 11.54 9.15 0.96
C ALA A 40 10.54 8.45 1.91
N ASP A 41 10.88 7.29 2.47
CA ASP A 41 10.03 6.54 3.40
C ASP A 41 10.03 7.12 4.82
N LEU A 42 11.00 7.97 5.15
CA LEU A 42 11.03 8.74 6.40
C LEU A 42 10.31 10.08 6.30
N ARG A 43 9.97 10.52 5.08
CA ARG A 43 9.14 11.72 4.89
C ARG A 43 7.69 11.35 5.20
N PRO A 44 7.03 11.99 6.19
CA PRO A 44 5.63 11.74 6.47
C PRO A 44 4.82 11.93 5.19
N THR A 45 4.02 10.93 4.83
CA THR A 45 3.14 11.01 3.65
C THR A 45 1.93 11.96 3.86
N GLU A 46 1.98 12.84 4.86
CA GLU A 46 0.94 13.80 5.20
C GLU A 46 0.90 14.94 4.17
N ALA A 47 -0.07 14.90 3.27
CA ALA A 47 -0.65 16.10 2.68
C ALA A 47 -1.94 16.36 3.45
N GLY A 48 -2.00 17.50 4.14
CA GLY A 48 -2.93 17.76 5.22
C GLY A 48 -4.41 17.73 4.88
N LYS A 49 -5.18 17.34 5.90
CA LYS A 49 -6.44 17.95 6.30
C LYS A 49 -6.48 17.98 7.83
N ALA A 50 -7.32 18.85 8.39
CA ALA A 50 -7.58 18.98 9.81
C ALA A 50 -8.44 17.82 10.40
N ASP A 51 -8.53 16.68 9.71
CA ASP A 51 -9.38 15.52 10.01
C ASP A 51 -8.63 14.34 10.66
N GLY A 52 -7.32 14.45 10.96
CA GLY A 52 -6.68 13.62 11.98
C GLY A 52 -6.09 12.27 11.54
N TYR A 53 -5.72 12.08 10.27
CA TYR A 53 -4.97 10.89 9.80
C TYR A 53 -3.48 10.90 10.19
N SER A 54 -3.21 11.03 11.49
CA SER A 54 -1.89 10.85 12.09
C SER A 54 -1.60 9.38 12.36
N PHE A 55 -0.33 9.04 12.59
CA PHE A 55 0.06 7.70 12.97
C PHE A 55 -0.60 7.29 14.30
N ASN A 56 -1.51 6.31 14.25
CA ASN A 56 -2.10 5.71 15.43
C ASN A 56 -1.39 4.39 15.75
N HIS A 57 -0.50 4.42 16.73
CA HIS A 57 0.24 3.23 17.17
C HIS A 57 -0.66 2.10 17.74
N ASN A 58 -1.92 2.37 18.08
CA ASN A 58 -2.87 1.35 18.55
C ASN A 58 -3.71 0.74 17.40
N LEU A 59 -3.63 1.30 16.19
CA LEU A 59 -4.34 0.83 15.00
C LEU A 59 -3.51 1.13 13.75
N ILE A 60 -2.63 0.18 13.40
CA ILE A 60 -1.69 0.35 12.26
C ILE A 60 -2.37 -0.01 10.93
N MET A 61 -3.10 -1.13 10.91
CA MET A 61 -3.84 -1.65 9.77
C MET A 61 -5.11 -2.34 10.29
N THR A 62 -6.19 -2.33 9.52
CA THR A 62 -7.44 -3.06 9.87
C THR A 62 -7.31 -4.55 9.54
N ASP A 63 -8.05 -5.40 10.26
CA ASP A 63 -8.07 -6.85 10.00
C ASP A 63 -8.55 -7.15 8.57
N ASP A 64 -9.60 -6.47 8.10
CA ASP A 64 -10.14 -6.64 6.75
C ASP A 64 -9.07 -6.41 5.69
N VAL A 65 -8.29 -5.33 5.82
CA VAL A 65 -7.21 -5.03 4.88
C VAL A 65 -6.07 -6.03 5.01
N PHE A 66 -5.69 -6.40 6.23
CA PHE A 66 -4.55 -7.28 6.48
C PHE A 66 -4.77 -8.70 5.92
N GLU A 67 -6.01 -9.17 5.95
CA GLU A 67 -6.39 -10.54 5.55
C GLU A 67 -7.01 -10.64 4.14
N ASP A 68 -7.22 -9.52 3.46
CA ASP A 68 -7.75 -9.48 2.09
C ASP A 68 -6.70 -9.92 1.06
N ALA A 69 -6.63 -11.23 0.84
CA ALA A 69 -5.68 -11.86 -0.07
C ALA A 69 -6.07 -11.77 -1.55
N GLU A 70 -7.28 -11.33 -1.87
CA GLU A 70 -7.84 -11.38 -3.23
C GLU A 70 -7.86 -9.99 -3.89
N PHE A 71 -7.82 -8.92 -3.10
CA PHE A 71 -7.91 -7.56 -3.63
C PHE A 71 -6.82 -7.20 -4.65
N ILE A 72 -5.56 -7.50 -4.34
CA ILE A 72 -4.42 -7.15 -5.19
C ILE A 72 -4.09 -8.37 -6.05
N THR A 73 -4.32 -8.25 -7.36
CA THR A 73 -4.02 -9.31 -8.33
C THR A 73 -2.56 -9.29 -8.77
N GLN A 74 -2.16 -10.34 -9.48
CA GLN A 74 -0.83 -10.44 -10.07
C GLN A 74 -0.53 -9.24 -10.97
N ALA A 75 -1.50 -8.83 -11.80
CA ALA A 75 -1.35 -7.69 -12.70
C ALA A 75 -1.13 -6.37 -11.92
N ASP A 76 -1.81 -6.19 -10.78
CA ASP A 76 -1.61 -5.02 -9.94
C ASP A 76 -0.23 -5.01 -9.29
N VAL A 77 0.24 -6.16 -8.81
CA VAL A 77 1.61 -6.29 -8.25
C VAL A 77 2.64 -6.00 -9.34
N GLN A 78 2.52 -6.60 -10.52
CA GLN A 78 3.44 -6.37 -11.63
C GLN A 78 3.49 -4.88 -12.01
N LYS A 79 2.32 -4.25 -12.20
CA LYS A 79 2.22 -2.82 -12.51
C LYS A 79 2.78 -1.95 -11.39
N PHE A 80 2.59 -2.32 -10.13
CA PHE A 80 3.19 -1.62 -8.99
C PHE A 80 4.72 -1.67 -9.03
N LEU A 81 5.31 -2.84 -9.35
CA LEU A 81 6.76 -3.01 -9.41
C LEU A 81 7.38 -2.25 -10.60
N GLU A 82 6.68 -2.16 -11.72
CA GLU A 82 7.09 -1.36 -12.89
C GLU A 82 6.97 0.15 -12.63
N PHE A 83 5.97 0.55 -11.84
CA PHE A 83 5.66 1.95 -11.55
C PHE A 83 5.62 2.21 -10.04
N THR A 84 6.77 2.06 -9.38
CA THR A 84 6.87 2.28 -7.94
C THR A 84 6.60 3.74 -7.57
N PRO A 85 6.23 4.05 -6.31
CA PRO A 85 6.06 5.43 -5.84
C PRO A 85 7.38 6.22 -5.74
N TYR A 86 8.51 5.63 -6.15
CA TYR A 86 9.83 6.25 -6.17
C TYR A 86 10.22 6.82 -7.54
N GLY A 87 9.36 6.67 -8.55
CA GLY A 87 9.54 7.28 -9.87
C GLY A 87 10.38 6.46 -10.85
N HIS A 88 10.72 5.22 -10.50
CA HIS A 88 11.41 4.25 -11.36
C HIS A 88 10.86 2.84 -11.09
N ALA A 89 11.13 1.90 -12.01
CA ALA A 89 10.84 0.50 -11.79
C ALA A 89 11.75 -0.09 -10.69
N SER A 90 11.24 -1.10 -9.98
CA SER A 90 12.05 -1.97 -9.12
C SER A 90 12.72 -3.06 -9.97
N PHE A 91 13.92 -3.50 -9.60
CA PHE A 91 14.55 -4.70 -10.22
C PHE A 91 13.65 -5.94 -10.11
N LEU A 92 12.80 -5.97 -9.07
CA LEU A 92 11.83 -7.01 -8.81
C LEU A 92 10.76 -7.16 -9.89
N ALA A 93 10.50 -6.11 -10.70
CA ALA A 93 9.57 -6.18 -11.83
C ALA A 93 9.99 -7.21 -12.89
N SER A 94 11.29 -7.47 -13.01
CA SER A 94 11.86 -8.48 -13.92
C SER A 94 12.41 -9.72 -13.18
N TYR A 95 12.29 -9.77 -11.85
CA TYR A 95 12.83 -10.89 -11.07
C TYR A 95 11.97 -12.14 -11.27
N ALA A 96 12.63 -13.26 -11.54
CA ALA A 96 12.01 -14.56 -11.61
C ALA A 96 12.94 -15.64 -11.04
N GLU A 97 12.34 -16.61 -10.35
CA GLU A 97 13.03 -17.80 -9.85
C GLU A 97 12.32 -19.04 -10.41
N ASN A 98 13.06 -19.96 -11.05
CA ASN A 98 12.50 -21.16 -11.68
C ASN A 98 11.33 -20.90 -12.65
N GLY A 99 11.33 -19.75 -13.32
CA GLY A 99 10.29 -19.35 -14.27
C GLY A 99 9.04 -18.72 -13.66
N GLN A 100 8.96 -18.61 -12.34
CA GLN A 100 7.90 -17.90 -11.63
C GLN A 100 8.34 -16.45 -11.34
N THR A 101 7.50 -15.46 -11.66
CA THR A 101 7.79 -14.04 -11.40
C THR A 101 7.58 -13.68 -9.92
N LEU A 102 8.11 -12.55 -9.46
CA LEU A 102 7.79 -12.06 -8.12
C LEU A 102 6.29 -11.80 -7.94
N ALA A 103 5.63 -11.24 -8.95
CA ALA A 103 4.20 -10.95 -8.89
C ALA A 103 3.36 -12.22 -8.70
N ASP A 104 3.68 -13.29 -9.44
CA ASP A 104 3.10 -14.62 -9.24
C ASP A 104 3.31 -15.10 -7.80
N LYS A 105 4.57 -15.04 -7.34
CA LYS A 105 4.92 -15.57 -6.02
C LYS A 105 4.17 -14.84 -4.89
N LEU A 106 4.12 -13.51 -4.94
CA LEU A 106 3.46 -12.71 -3.92
C LEU A 106 1.96 -13.03 -3.82
N VAL A 107 1.28 -13.20 -4.95
CA VAL A 107 -0.15 -13.52 -4.97
C VAL A 107 -0.39 -14.97 -4.55
N GLU A 108 0.43 -15.92 -4.99
CA GLU A 108 0.36 -17.31 -4.52
C GLU A 108 0.52 -17.40 -3.00
N SER A 109 1.53 -16.74 -2.43
CA SER A 109 1.75 -16.72 -0.98
C SER A 109 0.63 -15.97 -0.25
N ALA A 110 0.13 -14.86 -0.82
CA ALA A 110 -1.01 -14.14 -0.28
C ALA A 110 -2.26 -15.03 -0.14
N GLN A 111 -2.62 -15.75 -1.20
CA GLN A 111 -3.75 -16.69 -1.20
C GLN A 111 -3.52 -17.86 -0.24
N THR A 112 -2.33 -18.47 -0.28
CA THR A 112 -1.96 -19.61 0.58
C THR A 112 -2.08 -19.27 2.06
N TYR A 113 -1.56 -18.11 2.46
CA TYR A 113 -1.52 -17.68 3.84
C TYR A 113 -2.64 -16.71 4.22
N ARG A 114 -3.56 -16.39 3.30
CA ARG A 114 -4.64 -15.41 3.51
C ARG A 114 -4.13 -14.07 4.03
N ILE A 115 -3.05 -13.54 3.47
CA ILE A 115 -2.47 -12.25 3.86
C ILE A 115 -2.46 -11.35 2.64
N ASN A 116 -2.84 -10.09 2.79
CA ASN A 116 -2.90 -9.15 1.69
C ASN A 116 -1.52 -8.93 1.03
N PRO A 117 -1.42 -8.95 -0.33
CA PRO A 117 -0.17 -8.71 -1.05
C PRO A 117 0.58 -7.43 -0.65
N LEU A 118 -0.11 -6.36 -0.23
CA LEU A 118 0.55 -5.15 0.26
C LEU A 118 1.38 -5.39 1.50
N VAL A 119 0.95 -6.28 2.41
CA VAL A 119 1.72 -6.58 3.61
C VAL A 119 3.11 -7.04 3.19
N TYR A 120 3.21 -7.93 2.20
CA TYR A 120 4.48 -8.40 1.67
C TYR A 120 5.28 -7.29 0.97
N LEU A 121 4.63 -6.48 0.12
CA LEU A 121 5.30 -5.35 -0.55
C LEU A 121 5.92 -4.39 0.48
N VAL A 122 5.16 -4.01 1.51
CA VAL A 122 5.64 -3.15 2.60
C VAL A 122 6.78 -3.84 3.35
N LYS A 123 6.66 -5.13 3.69
CA LYS A 123 7.73 -5.87 4.37
C LYS A 123 9.02 -5.92 3.55
N LEU A 124 8.96 -6.20 2.24
CA LEU A 124 10.12 -6.14 1.35
C LEU A 124 10.81 -4.77 1.37
N GLN A 125 10.03 -3.70 1.48
CA GLN A 125 10.59 -2.36 1.57
C GLN A 125 11.17 -2.04 2.93
N VAL A 126 10.45 -2.29 4.03
CA VAL A 126 10.90 -1.89 5.37
C VAL A 126 12.01 -2.77 5.93
N GLU A 127 12.12 -4.02 5.48
CA GLU A 127 13.15 -4.96 5.95
C GLU A 127 14.42 -4.91 5.12
N SER A 128 14.31 -4.64 3.82
CA SER A 128 15.45 -4.77 2.90
C SER A 128 15.54 -3.72 1.78
N SER A 129 14.64 -2.74 1.76
CA SER A 129 14.56 -1.68 0.74
C SER A 129 14.51 -2.22 -0.70
N LEU A 130 14.05 -3.46 -0.90
CA LEU A 130 14.11 -4.13 -2.20
C LEU A 130 13.16 -3.50 -3.23
N ILE A 131 12.02 -2.96 -2.81
CA ILE A 131 11.11 -2.26 -3.73
C ILE A 131 11.78 -1.03 -4.34
N PHE A 132 12.64 -0.34 -3.57
CA PHE A 132 13.38 0.83 -4.06
C PHE A 132 14.57 0.48 -4.98
N LYS A 133 15.14 -0.72 -4.92
CA LYS A 133 16.34 -1.03 -5.72
C LYS A 133 16.03 -1.13 -7.22
N THR A 134 16.85 -0.51 -8.05
CA THR A 134 16.80 -0.60 -9.52
C THR A 134 17.65 -1.76 -10.07
N ASP A 135 18.73 -2.09 -9.37
CA ASP A 135 19.67 -3.16 -9.75
C ASP A 135 19.56 -4.35 -8.79
N PRO A 136 19.79 -5.59 -9.27
CA PRO A 136 19.78 -6.78 -8.41
C PRO A 136 20.83 -6.67 -7.29
N PRO A 137 20.44 -6.81 -6.01
CA PRO A 137 21.38 -6.80 -4.89
C PRO A 137 22.15 -8.11 -4.79
N GLY A 138 23.13 -8.16 -3.89
CA GLY A 138 23.79 -9.42 -3.53
C GLY A 138 22.82 -10.45 -2.94
N GLN A 139 23.09 -11.74 -3.18
CA GLN A 139 22.27 -12.86 -2.69
C GLN A 139 22.05 -12.82 -1.17
N PHE A 140 23.02 -12.29 -0.42
CA PHE A 140 22.93 -12.14 1.03
C PHE A 140 21.68 -11.37 1.47
N LEU A 141 21.30 -10.32 0.73
CA LEU A 141 20.12 -9.50 1.00
C LEU A 141 18.84 -10.23 0.60
N LEU A 142 18.83 -10.91 -0.55
CA LEU A 142 17.68 -11.71 -1.02
C LEU A 142 17.36 -12.84 -0.03
N ASP A 143 18.38 -13.48 0.50
CA ASP A 143 18.27 -14.56 1.49
C ASP A 143 17.66 -14.12 2.83
N ARG A 144 17.59 -12.80 3.08
CA ARG A 144 17.13 -12.21 4.34
C ARG A 144 16.09 -11.11 4.12
N ALA A 145 15.46 -11.10 2.95
CA ALA A 145 14.63 -10.01 2.45
C ALA A 145 13.50 -9.57 3.40
N MET A 146 13.01 -10.47 4.24
CA MET A 146 11.92 -10.21 5.18
C MET A 146 12.36 -10.27 6.65
N GLY A 147 13.64 -10.54 6.94
CA GLY A 147 14.11 -10.81 8.31
C GLY A 147 13.59 -12.11 8.92
N CYS A 148 12.95 -12.97 8.12
CA CYS A 148 12.38 -14.22 8.57
C CYS A 148 13.47 -15.29 8.80
N GLY A 149 13.44 -15.97 9.94
CA GLY A 149 14.37 -17.08 10.21
C GLY A 149 15.76 -16.70 10.71
N CYS A 150 16.07 -15.41 10.80
CA CYS A 150 17.30 -14.86 11.37
C CYS A 150 16.97 -14.23 12.73
N HIS A 151 17.16 -14.94 13.83
CA HIS A 151 16.99 -14.32 15.15
C HIS A 151 18.18 -13.37 15.38
N ASP A 152 17.96 -12.25 16.09
CA ASP A 152 19.02 -11.32 16.45
C ASP A 152 20.21 -12.07 17.07
N GLY A 153 21.39 -11.97 16.43
CA GLY A 153 22.62 -12.62 16.89
C GLY A 153 22.89 -14.03 16.36
N ASP A 154 22.03 -14.60 15.50
CA ASP A 154 22.29 -15.87 14.81
C ASP A 154 22.78 -15.63 13.36
N PRO A 155 24.09 -15.77 13.07
CA PRO A 155 24.62 -15.59 11.70
C PRO A 155 24.13 -16.68 10.74
N SER A 156 23.61 -17.79 11.26
CA SER A 156 22.98 -18.86 10.51
C SER A 156 21.47 -18.79 10.67
N CYS A 157 20.85 -17.83 9.97
CA CYS A 157 19.42 -17.91 9.66
C CYS A 157 19.03 -19.38 9.39
N ARG A 158 17.97 -19.89 10.02
CA ARG A 158 17.69 -21.33 10.05
C ARG A 158 17.81 -21.92 8.63
N ARG A 159 18.69 -22.91 8.46
CA ARG A 159 18.97 -23.56 7.17
C ARG A 159 17.64 -24.07 6.59
N GLY A 160 17.19 -23.46 5.51
CA GLY A 160 15.87 -23.69 4.91
C GLY A 160 15.00 -22.45 4.77
N GLN A 161 15.48 -21.27 5.19
CA GLN A 161 14.78 -19.99 5.06
C GLN A 161 15.57 -18.97 4.22
N LEU A 162 16.44 -19.44 3.32
CA LEU A 162 17.22 -18.59 2.41
C LEU A 162 16.55 -18.55 1.03
N GLY A 163 16.83 -17.52 0.23
CA GLY A 163 16.11 -17.20 -1.00
C GLY A 163 14.91 -16.27 -0.79
N LEU A 164 14.68 -15.39 -1.78
CA LEU A 164 13.61 -14.40 -1.73
C LEU A 164 12.22 -15.04 -1.63
N PHE A 165 11.97 -16.11 -2.40
CA PHE A 165 10.66 -16.77 -2.42
C PHE A 165 10.34 -17.48 -1.09
N GLU A 166 11.33 -18.10 -0.44
CA GLU A 166 11.12 -18.67 0.90
C GLU A 166 10.97 -17.59 1.97
N GLN A 167 11.66 -16.44 1.84
CA GLN A 167 11.45 -15.30 2.73
C GLN A 167 10.01 -14.78 2.66
N ILE A 168 9.43 -14.71 1.46
CA ILE A 168 8.01 -14.35 1.24
C ILE A 168 7.09 -15.38 1.89
N ASP A 169 7.30 -16.67 1.63
CA ASP A 169 6.47 -17.73 2.24
C ASP A 169 6.58 -17.76 3.75
N CYS A 170 7.78 -17.55 4.28
CA CYS A 170 7.99 -17.49 5.72
C CYS A 170 7.24 -16.32 6.35
N ALA A 171 7.29 -15.12 5.75
CA ALA A 171 6.54 -13.98 6.26
C ALA A 171 5.03 -14.26 6.30
N GLY A 172 4.48 -14.83 5.21
CA GLY A 172 3.07 -15.22 5.15
C GLY A 172 2.69 -16.25 6.22
N ARG A 173 3.50 -17.31 6.35
CA ARG A 173 3.34 -18.37 7.36
C ARG A 173 3.34 -17.82 8.79
N VAL A 174 4.26 -16.90 9.08
CA VAL A 174 4.41 -16.26 10.39
C VAL A 174 3.21 -15.38 10.71
N PHE A 175 2.80 -14.48 9.81
CA PHE A 175 1.62 -13.64 10.03
C PHE A 175 0.34 -14.46 10.20
N ARG A 176 0.14 -15.47 9.35
CA ARG A 176 -1.01 -16.37 9.46
C ARG A 176 -1.01 -17.15 10.77
N SER A 177 0.17 -17.56 11.26
CA SER A 177 0.30 -18.17 12.58
C SER A 177 -0.15 -17.21 13.69
N TYR A 178 0.25 -15.94 13.64
CA TYR A 178 -0.13 -14.94 14.65
C TYR A 178 -1.64 -14.69 14.68
N ILE A 179 -2.27 -14.54 13.51
CA ILE A 179 -3.74 -14.40 13.43
C ILE A 179 -4.43 -15.65 14.01
N ASN A 180 -3.99 -16.85 13.62
CA ASN A 180 -4.55 -18.10 14.16
C ASN A 180 -4.38 -18.24 15.68
N GLU A 181 -3.28 -17.74 16.24
CA GLU A 181 -3.05 -17.73 17.69
C GLU A 181 -3.98 -16.75 18.40
N LEU A 182 -4.17 -15.56 17.85
CA LEU A 182 -5.13 -14.57 18.36
C LEU A 182 -6.56 -15.12 18.31
N ASP A 183 -6.95 -15.81 17.24
CA ASP A 183 -8.29 -16.41 17.12
C ASP A 183 -8.51 -17.55 18.12
N ARG A 184 -7.49 -18.39 18.34
CA ARG A 184 -7.62 -19.59 19.19
C ARG A 184 -7.39 -19.31 20.67
N ARG A 185 -6.50 -18.39 21.00
CA ARG A 185 -5.97 -18.19 22.36
C ARG A 185 -6.13 -16.75 22.86
N GLY A 186 -6.45 -15.81 21.98
CA GLY A 186 -6.53 -14.38 22.30
C GLY A 186 -5.16 -13.69 22.45
N VAL A 187 -4.06 -14.40 22.21
CA VAL A 187 -2.69 -13.90 22.44
C VAL A 187 -1.69 -14.59 21.49
N THR A 188 -0.75 -13.82 20.97
CA THR A 188 0.36 -14.32 20.12
C THR A 188 1.49 -14.92 20.93
N VAL A 189 2.42 -15.64 20.27
CA VAL A 189 3.61 -16.24 20.88
C VAL A 189 4.46 -15.28 21.72
N SER A 190 4.52 -13.99 21.36
CA SER A 190 5.28 -13.00 22.14
C SER A 190 4.44 -12.27 23.18
N GLY A 191 3.15 -12.60 23.34
CA GLY A 191 2.29 -12.05 24.39
C GLY A 191 1.47 -10.82 23.97
N TRP A 192 1.38 -10.48 22.67
CA TRP A 192 0.49 -9.42 22.20
C TRP A 192 -0.95 -9.93 22.07
N SER A 193 -1.92 -9.14 22.55
CA SER A 193 -3.34 -9.44 22.57
C SER A 193 -4.15 -8.20 22.16
N VAL A 194 -5.35 -8.41 21.60
CA VAL A 194 -6.28 -7.32 21.31
C VAL A 194 -6.82 -6.72 22.61
N ASN A 195 -6.91 -5.40 22.69
CA ASN A 195 -7.42 -4.64 23.84
C ASN A 195 -6.66 -4.87 25.16
N GLN A 196 -5.40 -5.30 25.12
CA GLN A 196 -4.56 -5.43 26.31
C GLN A 196 -3.27 -4.64 26.15
N ALA A 197 -2.95 -3.84 27.16
CA ALA A 197 -1.75 -3.02 27.19
C ALA A 197 -0.49 -3.88 27.27
N LYS A 198 0.51 -3.54 26.45
CA LYS A 198 1.85 -4.13 26.53
C LYS A 198 2.89 -3.12 26.06
N GLN A 199 4.08 -3.18 26.67
CA GLN A 199 5.20 -2.32 26.30
C GLN A 199 5.95 -2.89 25.09
N THR A 200 6.29 -2.01 24.15
CA THR A 200 7.24 -2.29 23.07
C THR A 200 8.68 -2.27 23.58
N SER A 201 9.62 -2.68 22.73
CA SER A 201 11.06 -2.64 23.05
C SER A 201 11.61 -1.22 23.18
N ASP A 202 10.92 -0.21 22.64
CA ASP A 202 11.19 1.21 22.85
C ASP A 202 10.33 1.85 23.96
N GLU A 203 9.82 1.04 24.90
CA GLU A 203 9.13 1.45 26.13
C GLU A 203 7.77 2.17 25.92
N GLU A 204 7.24 2.16 24.69
CA GLU A 204 5.91 2.68 24.38
C GLU A 204 4.82 1.68 24.81
N VAL A 205 3.76 2.17 25.46
CA VAL A 205 2.62 1.34 25.85
C VAL A 205 1.59 1.32 24.73
N ILE A 206 1.33 0.14 24.18
CA ILE A 206 0.39 -0.07 23.09
C ILE A 206 -0.77 -0.94 23.57
N ILE A 207 -1.99 -0.57 23.15
CA ILE A 207 -3.21 -1.35 23.29
C ILE A 207 -3.72 -1.66 21.89
N PRO A 208 -3.34 -2.82 21.29
CA PRO A 208 -3.75 -3.13 19.92
C PRO A 208 -5.27 -3.17 19.79
N ALA A 209 -5.82 -2.36 18.88
CA ALA A 209 -7.26 -2.27 18.65
C ALA A 209 -7.82 -3.50 17.89
N ASN A 210 -6.95 -4.25 17.20
CA ASN A 210 -7.33 -5.40 16.38
C ASN A 210 -6.18 -6.43 16.24
N ARG A 211 -6.46 -7.53 15.54
CA ARG A 211 -5.52 -8.66 15.39
C ARG A 211 -4.36 -8.31 14.47
N ALA A 212 -4.60 -7.57 13.40
CA ALA A 212 -3.57 -7.10 12.47
C ALA A 212 -2.49 -6.26 13.19
N THR A 213 -2.91 -5.29 14.00
CA THR A 213 -2.00 -4.47 14.80
C THR A 213 -1.23 -5.32 15.80
N ALA A 214 -1.90 -6.25 16.50
CA ALA A 214 -1.20 -7.18 17.41
C ALA A 214 -0.17 -8.04 16.67
N ALA A 215 -0.50 -8.57 15.49
CA ALA A 215 0.41 -9.38 14.68
C ALA A 215 1.62 -8.58 14.16
N LEU A 216 1.42 -7.32 13.78
CA LEU A 216 2.52 -6.42 13.37
C LEU A 216 3.49 -6.15 14.52
N TYR A 217 3.00 -5.91 15.74
CA TYR A 217 3.86 -5.78 16.92
C TYR A 217 4.51 -7.10 17.36
N THR A 218 3.90 -8.24 17.06
CA THR A 218 4.55 -9.55 17.24
C THR A 218 5.72 -9.73 16.27
N TYR A 219 5.60 -9.24 15.04
CA TYR A 219 6.67 -9.27 14.04
C TYR A 219 7.78 -8.26 14.34
N THR A 220 7.40 -7.01 14.66
CA THR A 220 8.31 -5.89 14.89
C THR A 220 7.88 -5.18 16.19
N PRO A 221 8.51 -5.46 17.35
CA PRO A 221 8.06 -4.94 18.65
C PRO A 221 8.55 -3.51 18.91
N TRP A 222 8.47 -2.63 17.92
CA TRP A 222 9.04 -1.28 17.95
C TRP A 222 8.06 -0.26 17.36
N VAL A 223 7.92 0.92 17.97
CA VAL A 223 7.16 2.04 17.39
C VAL A 223 8.06 2.87 16.47
N LEU A 224 9.13 3.44 17.04
CA LEU A 224 10.18 4.21 16.36
C LEU A 224 9.69 5.33 15.43
N THR A 225 8.78 6.18 15.91
CA THR A 225 8.26 7.35 15.19
C THR A 225 9.36 8.17 14.52
N GLY A 226 9.20 8.41 13.21
CA GLY A 226 10.15 9.18 12.38
C GLY A 226 11.42 8.43 11.99
N ARG A 227 11.63 7.19 12.43
CA ARG A 227 12.90 6.47 12.28
C ARG A 227 12.78 5.06 11.72
N GLY A 228 11.76 4.30 12.10
CA GLY A 228 11.70 2.87 11.80
C GLY A 228 10.44 2.19 12.35
N GLY A 229 10.53 0.89 12.61
CA GLY A 229 9.50 0.12 13.31
C GLY A 229 8.13 0.16 12.65
N ASN A 230 7.08 0.10 13.47
CA ASN A 230 5.70 0.17 12.99
C ASN A 230 5.33 1.54 12.43
N TRP A 231 6.01 2.62 12.83
CA TRP A 231 5.80 3.92 12.19
C TRP A 231 6.25 3.90 10.72
N LEU A 232 7.43 3.32 10.44
CA LEU A 232 7.93 3.18 9.07
C LEU A 232 7.04 2.26 8.25
N TYR A 233 6.61 1.12 8.82
CA TYR A 233 5.64 0.25 8.19
C TYR A 233 4.38 1.02 7.78
N TRP A 234 3.78 1.77 8.72
CA TRP A 234 2.59 2.56 8.44
C TRP A 234 2.83 3.61 7.35
N ASN A 235 3.95 4.33 7.40
CA ASN A 235 4.24 5.39 6.44
C ASN A 235 4.47 4.84 5.03
N VAL A 236 5.21 3.74 4.90
CA VAL A 236 5.43 3.01 3.63
C VAL A 236 4.12 2.41 3.12
N MET A 237 3.33 1.77 3.99
CA MET A 237 2.01 1.26 3.67
C MET A 237 1.14 2.34 3.03
N ARG A 238 1.07 3.55 3.60
CA ARG A 238 0.31 4.66 2.99
C ARG A 238 0.87 5.09 1.64
N ARG A 239 2.21 5.19 1.51
CA ARG A 239 2.85 5.52 0.23
C ARG A 239 2.46 4.51 -0.85
N PHE A 240 2.52 3.23 -0.54
CA PHE A 240 2.24 2.14 -1.47
C PHE A 240 0.76 2.04 -1.78
N SER A 241 -0.09 2.20 -0.77
CA SER A 241 -1.55 2.21 -0.93
C SER A 241 -2.01 3.31 -1.88
N ARG A 242 -1.40 4.51 -1.83
CA ARG A 242 -1.68 5.58 -2.80
C ARG A 242 -1.25 5.24 -4.23
N GLN A 243 -0.19 4.45 -4.40
CA GLN A 243 0.23 3.98 -5.73
C GLN A 243 -0.72 2.90 -6.26
N LEU A 244 -1.17 1.98 -5.39
CA LEU A 244 -2.12 0.93 -5.74
C LEU A 244 -3.54 1.46 -5.97
N LEU A 245 -3.98 2.46 -5.20
CA LEU A 245 -5.25 3.18 -5.37
C LEU A 245 -5.44 3.74 -6.77
N ARG A 246 -4.36 4.15 -7.45
CA ARG A 246 -4.41 4.61 -8.84
C ARG A 246 -4.76 3.49 -9.81
N ASN A 247 -4.50 2.25 -9.44
CA ASN A 247 -4.79 1.07 -10.25
C ASN A 247 -6.13 0.43 -9.88
N ARG A 248 -6.55 0.52 -8.59
CA ARG A 248 -7.82 0.00 -8.07
C ARG A 248 -8.36 0.88 -6.93
N PRO A 249 -9.19 1.89 -7.21
CA PRO A 249 -9.65 2.81 -6.17
C PRO A 249 -10.69 2.16 -5.23
N ASN A 250 -10.56 2.43 -3.93
CA ASN A 250 -11.60 2.27 -2.89
C ASN A 250 -12.25 0.88 -2.73
N HIS A 251 -11.52 -0.22 -2.92
CA HIS A 251 -12.09 -1.57 -2.85
C HIS A 251 -12.93 -1.84 -1.59
N ARG A 252 -14.14 -2.37 -1.79
CA ARG A 252 -15.17 -2.63 -0.77
C ARG A 252 -15.53 -1.39 0.08
N TRP A 253 -15.17 -0.20 -0.38
CA TRP A 253 -15.42 1.08 0.28
C TRP A 253 -16.16 2.04 -0.66
N ILE A 254 -16.63 3.16 -0.12
CA ILE A 254 -17.23 4.24 -0.90
C ILE A 254 -16.32 4.64 -2.07
N GLY A 255 -16.86 4.56 -3.29
CA GLY A 255 -16.12 4.82 -4.53
C GLY A 255 -15.43 3.61 -5.15
N GLY A 256 -15.54 2.42 -4.55
CA GLY A 256 -15.00 1.16 -5.08
C GLY A 256 -16.01 0.39 -5.90
N PRO A 257 -15.57 -0.57 -6.73
CA PRO A 257 -16.47 -1.25 -7.64
C PRO A 257 -17.30 -2.31 -6.88
N CYS A 258 -18.56 -2.48 -7.27
CA CYS A 258 -19.47 -3.48 -6.72
C CYS A 258 -20.43 -4.03 -7.79
N ALA A 259 -20.86 -5.28 -7.61
CA ALA A 259 -21.99 -5.87 -8.31
C ALA A 259 -23.25 -5.86 -7.42
N SER A 260 -23.08 -5.88 -6.10
CA SER A 260 -24.15 -5.81 -5.10
C SER A 260 -23.68 -5.10 -3.82
N ALA A 261 -24.62 -4.79 -2.93
CA ALA A 261 -24.30 -4.17 -1.64
C ALA A 261 -23.36 -5.04 -0.77
N ASP A 262 -23.38 -6.37 -0.94
CA ASP A 262 -22.55 -7.30 -0.15
C ASP A 262 -21.05 -7.22 -0.49
N ASP A 263 -20.73 -6.68 -1.68
CA ASP A 263 -19.35 -6.42 -2.07
C ASP A 263 -18.75 -5.29 -1.25
N CYS A 264 -19.58 -4.38 -0.73
CA CYS A 264 -19.17 -3.28 0.10
C CYS A 264 -18.99 -3.75 1.55
N GLY A 265 -17.79 -3.58 2.11
CA GLY A 265 -17.39 -4.14 3.40
C GLY A 265 -17.91 -3.38 4.62
N TYR A 266 -19.07 -2.72 4.52
CA TYR A 266 -19.62 -1.89 5.59
C TYR A 266 -21.15 -1.93 5.65
N ASN A 267 -21.69 -1.72 6.85
CA ASN A 267 -23.12 -1.79 7.09
C ASN A 267 -23.87 -0.64 6.43
N GLY A 268 -25.03 -0.94 5.85
CA GLY A 268 -25.89 0.04 5.19
C GLY A 268 -25.41 0.43 3.79
N ALA A 269 -24.39 -0.25 3.27
CA ALA A 269 -23.90 0.00 1.92
C ALA A 269 -24.99 -0.16 0.87
N VAL A 270 -24.87 0.65 -0.18
CA VAL A 270 -25.64 0.53 -1.41
C VAL A 270 -24.66 0.39 -2.57
N CYS A 271 -25.01 -0.41 -3.56
CA CYS A 271 -24.27 -0.47 -4.82
C CYS A 271 -25.03 0.36 -5.85
N ILE A 272 -24.48 1.52 -6.21
CA ILE A 272 -25.11 2.43 -7.17
C ILE A 272 -24.68 2.01 -8.56
N ALA A 273 -25.65 1.66 -9.41
CA ALA A 273 -25.35 1.23 -10.77
C ALA A 273 -24.76 2.37 -11.60
N LEU A 274 -23.74 2.07 -12.42
CA LEU A 274 -23.09 3.06 -13.29
C LEU A 274 -23.32 2.82 -14.78
N SER A 275 -23.87 1.67 -15.16
CA SER A 275 -24.29 1.32 -16.51
C SER A 275 -25.76 0.89 -16.52
N ASP A 276 -26.45 1.18 -17.62
CA ASP A 276 -27.85 0.76 -17.84
C ASP A 276 -27.95 -0.63 -18.48
N GLU A 277 -26.82 -1.23 -18.88
CA GLU A 277 -26.78 -2.51 -19.60
C GLU A 277 -26.52 -3.70 -18.66
N SER A 278 -27.44 -4.65 -18.72
CA SER A 278 -27.40 -5.95 -18.05
C SER A 278 -26.56 -6.95 -18.85
N ASP A 279 -25.27 -6.69 -19.05
CA ASP A 279 -24.36 -7.75 -19.52
C ASP A 279 -23.79 -8.49 -18.29
N ASP A 280 -24.09 -9.78 -18.17
CA ASP A 280 -23.95 -10.60 -16.96
C ASP A 280 -22.49 -10.85 -16.49
N THR A 281 -21.51 -10.09 -16.99
CA THR A 281 -20.08 -10.40 -16.81
C THR A 281 -19.19 -9.29 -16.25
N GLU A 282 -19.66 -8.06 -16.06
CA GLU A 282 -18.80 -6.99 -15.51
C GLU A 282 -19.42 -6.25 -14.31
N GLN A 283 -18.56 -5.58 -13.56
CA GLN A 283 -18.84 -4.99 -12.25
C GLN A 283 -19.60 -3.67 -12.43
N HIS A 284 -20.93 -3.67 -12.26
CA HIS A 284 -21.81 -2.57 -12.75
C HIS A 284 -22.17 -1.50 -11.73
N GLY A 285 -21.33 -1.23 -10.75
CA GLY A 285 -21.66 -0.18 -9.79
C GLY A 285 -20.53 0.28 -8.92
N VAL A 286 -20.85 1.29 -8.11
CA VAL A 286 -19.96 1.87 -7.12
C VAL A 286 -20.55 1.75 -5.73
N CYS A 287 -19.76 1.23 -4.81
CA CYS A 287 -20.08 1.18 -3.41
C CYS A 287 -20.34 2.61 -2.91
N SER A 288 -21.45 2.80 -2.22
CA SER A 288 -21.87 4.08 -1.66
C SER A 288 -22.70 3.88 -0.39
N LEU A 289 -23.10 5.00 0.21
CA LEU A 289 -23.93 5.05 1.41
C LEU A 289 -24.87 6.25 1.28
N ASN A 290 -26.14 6.08 1.65
CA ASN A 290 -27.06 7.21 1.73
C ASN A 290 -26.62 8.19 2.83
N CYS A 291 -26.74 9.48 2.57
CA CYS A 291 -26.29 10.52 3.49
C CYS A 291 -27.16 11.77 3.41
N ASP A 292 -27.30 12.46 4.55
CA ASP A 292 -28.02 13.74 4.61
C ASP A 292 -27.08 14.95 4.51
N ARG A 293 -25.78 14.77 4.81
CA ARG A 293 -24.76 15.84 4.74
C ARG A 293 -23.31 15.33 4.83
N LEU A 294 -23.08 14.33 5.67
CA LEU A 294 -21.74 13.81 5.97
C LEU A 294 -21.64 12.35 5.56
N CYS A 295 -20.44 11.99 5.13
CA CYS A 295 -20.08 10.62 4.78
C CYS A 295 -18.98 10.14 5.72
N PRO A 296 -18.98 8.85 6.09
CA PRO A 296 -17.90 8.29 6.86
C PRO A 296 -16.64 8.25 5.99
N ASP A 297 -15.50 8.55 6.58
CA ASP A 297 -14.22 8.22 5.98
C ASP A 297 -13.69 6.90 6.58
N SER A 298 -12.96 6.15 5.76
CA SER A 298 -12.38 4.89 6.19
C SER A 298 -10.98 5.10 6.76
N LEU A 299 -10.64 4.29 7.76
CA LEU A 299 -9.30 4.22 8.33
C LEU A 299 -8.37 3.33 7.48
N GLN A 300 -8.90 2.70 6.43
CA GLN A 300 -8.13 1.86 5.53
C GLN A 300 -7.18 2.71 4.67
N PRO A 301 -5.98 2.21 4.36
CA PRO A 301 -4.98 2.99 3.64
C PRO A 301 -5.30 3.11 2.13
N TYR A 302 -6.26 2.33 1.60
CA TYR A 302 -6.71 2.32 0.20
C TYR A 302 -8.04 3.01 -0.03
N THR A 303 -8.37 4.02 0.76
CA THR A 303 -9.64 4.72 0.61
C THR A 303 -9.41 6.20 0.53
N SER A 304 -9.98 6.81 -0.50
CA SER A 304 -10.16 8.25 -0.57
C SER A 304 -11.07 8.70 0.58
N THR A 305 -10.85 9.95 1.02
CA THR A 305 -11.90 10.66 1.79
C THR A 305 -13.18 10.75 0.95
N THR A 306 -14.29 10.97 1.61
CA THR A 306 -15.62 10.89 1.04
C THR A 306 -16.33 12.24 1.13
N ILE A 307 -17.40 12.38 0.36
CA ILE A 307 -18.28 13.53 0.42
C ILE A 307 -19.71 13.10 0.09
N CYS A 308 -20.67 13.72 0.77
CA CYS A 308 -22.08 13.56 0.48
C CYS A 308 -22.45 14.47 -0.68
N VAL A 309 -22.96 13.92 -1.78
CA VAL A 309 -23.36 14.63 -2.99
C VAL A 309 -24.78 14.24 -3.37
N ALA A 310 -25.46 15.08 -4.16
CA ALA A 310 -26.75 14.69 -4.71
C ALA A 310 -26.54 13.50 -5.67
N ILE A 311 -27.41 12.50 -5.60
CA ILE A 311 -27.36 11.32 -6.48
C ILE A 311 -27.52 11.67 -7.97
N SER A 312 -28.05 12.86 -8.28
CA SER A 312 -28.04 13.43 -9.62
C SER A 312 -26.63 13.66 -10.20
N ASN A 313 -25.60 13.78 -9.37
CA ASN A 313 -24.19 13.73 -9.82
C ASN A 313 -23.77 12.32 -10.28
N LEU A 314 -24.62 11.31 -10.18
CA LEU A 314 -24.38 9.98 -10.73
C LEU A 314 -25.35 9.64 -11.87
N GLY A 315 -26.17 10.60 -12.30
CA GLY A 315 -27.12 10.47 -13.41
C GLY A 315 -28.54 10.06 -13.01
N TYR A 316 -28.90 10.13 -11.73
CA TYR A 316 -30.24 9.81 -11.23
C TYR A 316 -31.11 11.06 -11.05
N GLU A 317 -32.44 10.94 -11.20
CA GLU A 317 -33.36 12.08 -11.06
C GLU A 317 -33.76 12.39 -9.60
N ASP A 318 -33.43 11.48 -8.67
CA ASP A 318 -33.81 11.62 -7.26
C ASP A 318 -33.05 12.75 -6.54
N GLU A 319 -33.71 13.37 -5.56
CA GLU A 319 -33.11 14.39 -4.68
C GLU A 319 -32.63 13.77 -3.35
N THR A 320 -31.86 12.69 -3.44
CA THR A 320 -31.25 12.05 -2.26
C THR A 320 -29.74 12.26 -2.25
N GLY A 321 -29.16 12.26 -1.05
CA GLY A 321 -27.71 12.35 -0.86
C GLY A 321 -27.07 10.97 -0.84
N VAL A 322 -25.95 10.84 -1.53
CA VAL A 322 -25.12 9.63 -1.56
C VAL A 322 -23.65 9.96 -1.37
N CYS A 323 -22.93 9.03 -0.75
CA CYS A 323 -21.50 9.18 -0.52
C CYS A 323 -20.70 8.80 -1.75
N VAL A 324 -19.81 9.68 -2.17
CA VAL A 324 -18.85 9.41 -3.25
C VAL A 324 -17.42 9.62 -2.78
N ALA A 325 -16.48 8.95 -3.43
CA ALA A 325 -15.07 9.17 -3.18
C ALA A 325 -14.64 10.54 -3.69
N ARG A 326 -13.87 11.26 -2.87
CA ARG A 326 -13.10 12.40 -3.32
C ARG A 326 -11.96 11.93 -4.22
N CYS A 327 -11.61 12.77 -5.17
CA CYS A 327 -10.65 12.43 -6.21
C CYS A 327 -9.58 13.49 -6.36
N VAL A 328 -8.53 13.12 -7.10
CA VAL A 328 -7.47 14.03 -7.52
C VAL A 328 -7.19 13.77 -8.98
N ASP A 329 -7.32 14.80 -9.82
CA ASP A 329 -6.83 14.75 -11.19
C ASP A 329 -5.32 14.91 -11.22
N THR A 330 -4.65 13.97 -11.87
CA THR A 330 -3.20 13.98 -12.03
C THR A 330 -2.83 13.84 -13.49
N ALA A 331 -1.59 14.19 -13.85
CA ALA A 331 -1.06 14.00 -15.21
C ALA A 331 -1.08 12.55 -15.71
N ARG A 332 -1.45 11.58 -14.86
CA ARG A 332 -1.54 10.15 -15.16
C ARG A 332 -2.99 9.62 -15.12
N GLY A 333 -3.99 10.50 -15.08
CA GLY A 333 -5.42 10.15 -14.99
C GLY A 333 -6.05 10.45 -13.63
N SER A 334 -7.35 10.18 -13.56
CA SER A 334 -8.21 10.36 -12.38
C SER A 334 -8.13 9.15 -11.43
N THR A 335 -8.46 9.34 -10.15
CA THR A 335 -8.61 8.24 -9.17
C THR A 335 -10.04 7.67 -9.14
N CYS A 336 -10.90 8.10 -10.06
CA CYS A 336 -12.26 7.62 -10.16
C CYS A 336 -12.32 6.32 -10.98
N LEU A 337 -13.31 5.48 -10.68
CA LEU A 337 -13.65 4.34 -11.53
C LEU A 337 -14.32 4.84 -12.79
N ASP A 338 -14.03 4.23 -13.93
CA ASP A 338 -14.80 4.48 -15.15
C ASP A 338 -16.27 4.07 -14.94
N PRO A 339 -17.26 4.80 -15.49
CA PRO A 339 -17.13 6.00 -16.32
C PRO A 339 -17.08 7.32 -15.52
N LEU A 340 -16.84 7.29 -14.20
CA LEU A 340 -16.77 8.49 -13.38
C LEU A 340 -15.48 9.27 -13.65
N SER A 341 -15.59 10.58 -13.51
CA SER A 341 -14.50 11.53 -13.68
C SER A 341 -14.38 12.44 -12.47
N CYS A 342 -13.21 13.04 -12.26
CA CYS A 342 -13.03 13.96 -11.15
C CYS A 342 -13.59 15.33 -11.54
N SER A 343 -14.55 15.83 -10.77
CA SER A 343 -15.08 17.17 -11.01
C SER A 343 -15.47 17.86 -9.70
N ASN A 344 -15.75 19.15 -9.82
CA ASN A 344 -16.18 19.99 -8.72
C ASN A 344 -17.66 19.73 -8.42
N VAL A 345 -17.94 19.19 -7.25
CA VAL A 345 -19.30 18.92 -6.75
C VAL A 345 -19.56 19.66 -5.45
N ALA A 346 -20.80 20.11 -5.29
CA ALA A 346 -21.27 20.69 -4.03
C ALA A 346 -21.66 19.60 -3.04
N ARG A 347 -21.54 19.89 -1.75
CA ARG A 347 -22.02 19.01 -0.68
C ARG A 347 -23.56 19.03 -0.65
N PHE A 348 -24.16 17.85 -0.64
CA PHE A 348 -25.60 17.72 -0.43
C PHE A 348 -25.99 18.15 0.99
N GLY A 349 -27.11 18.87 1.13
CA GLY A 349 -27.59 19.35 2.43
C GLY A 349 -26.76 20.49 3.06
N ASP A 350 -25.91 21.17 2.28
CA ASP A 350 -25.12 22.32 2.73
C ASP A 350 -25.45 23.58 1.91
N GLU A 351 -26.57 24.21 2.23
CA GLU A 351 -27.08 25.41 1.52
C GLU A 351 -26.28 26.70 1.84
N GLU A 352 -25.45 26.68 2.89
CA GLU A 352 -24.74 27.87 3.39
C GLU A 352 -23.32 28.00 2.83
N THR A 353 -22.71 26.91 2.37
CA THR A 353 -21.35 26.90 1.82
C THR A 353 -21.34 26.37 0.39
N SER A 354 -21.25 27.27 -0.59
CA SER A 354 -21.09 26.92 -2.01
C SER A 354 -19.66 26.42 -2.33
N GLU A 355 -18.99 25.76 -1.39
CA GLU A 355 -17.64 25.25 -1.58
C GLU A 355 -17.70 23.99 -2.43
N ALA A 356 -17.13 24.08 -3.63
CA ALA A 356 -16.96 22.92 -4.49
C ALA A 356 -15.80 22.05 -4.01
N HIS A 357 -16.00 20.74 -4.04
CA HIS A 357 -14.98 19.76 -3.73
C HIS A 357 -14.75 18.83 -4.92
N GLN A 358 -13.50 18.43 -5.14
CA GLN A 358 -13.14 17.42 -6.14
C GLN A 358 -13.65 16.05 -5.70
N ALA A 359 -14.61 15.48 -6.44
CA ALA A 359 -15.12 14.14 -6.20
C ALA A 359 -15.52 13.41 -7.50
N CYS A 360 -15.63 12.09 -7.39
CA CYS A 360 -16.02 11.25 -8.51
C CYS A 360 -17.48 11.48 -8.86
N ASN A 361 -17.70 11.89 -10.10
CA ASN A 361 -18.97 12.33 -10.64
C ASN A 361 -19.12 11.72 -12.05
N ARG A 362 -20.34 11.32 -12.40
CA ARG A 362 -20.66 10.93 -13.77
C ARG A 362 -20.83 12.24 -14.54
N SER A 363 -19.75 12.70 -15.17
CA SER A 363 -19.82 13.91 -15.99
C SER A 363 -21.00 13.79 -16.94
N SER A 364 -21.97 14.69 -16.85
CA SER A 364 -22.86 14.93 -17.98
C SER A 364 -21.94 15.24 -19.15
N LEU A 365 -22.02 14.47 -20.24
CA LEU A 365 -21.52 14.93 -21.52
C LEU A 365 -22.01 16.38 -21.65
N SER A 366 -21.08 17.31 -21.88
CA SER A 366 -21.47 18.66 -22.22
C SER A 366 -22.48 18.55 -23.38
N PRO A 367 -23.59 19.30 -23.39
CA PRO A 367 -24.55 19.28 -24.52
C PRO A 367 -23.90 19.55 -25.90
N MET A 368 -22.65 20.04 -25.91
CA MET A 368 -21.86 20.23 -27.13
C MET A 368 -21.24 18.96 -27.71
N GLU A 369 -21.15 17.85 -26.97
CA GLU A 369 -20.58 16.58 -27.48
C GLU A 369 -21.65 15.62 -28.02
N GLU A 370 -22.90 15.68 -27.52
CA GLU A 370 -24.04 14.96 -28.11
C GLU A 370 -24.29 15.39 -29.56
N THR A 371 -24.20 16.69 -29.84
CA THR A 371 -24.40 17.24 -31.19
C THR A 371 -23.31 16.80 -32.18
N MET A 372 -22.09 16.52 -31.72
CA MET A 372 -21.00 16.03 -32.57
C MET A 372 -21.05 14.51 -32.78
N ALA A 373 -21.66 13.76 -31.86
CA ALA A 373 -21.85 12.32 -31.98
C ALA A 373 -22.99 11.97 -32.95
N GLU A 374 -24.09 12.74 -32.93
CA GLU A 374 -25.19 12.59 -33.88
C GLU A 374 -24.79 12.99 -35.32
N GLU A 375 -24.06 14.11 -35.52
CA GLU A 375 -23.60 14.51 -36.87
C GLU A 375 -22.62 13.49 -37.49
N ARG A 376 -21.87 12.74 -36.67
CA ARG A 376 -20.95 11.71 -37.15
C ARG A 376 -21.66 10.43 -37.58
N ALA A 377 -22.79 10.10 -36.96
CA ALA A 377 -23.62 8.95 -37.32
C ALA A 377 -24.42 9.19 -38.61
N GLU A 378 -24.81 10.43 -38.89
CA GLU A 378 -25.61 10.78 -40.06
C GLU A 378 -24.76 10.96 -41.34
N SER A 379 -23.44 11.17 -41.21
CA SER A 379 -22.54 11.33 -42.38
C SER A 379 -22.09 10.03 -43.06
N THR A 380 -22.45 8.86 -42.52
CA THR A 380 -22.01 7.56 -43.04
C THR A 380 -23.04 6.82 -43.91
N ASP A 381 -24.21 7.41 -44.20
CA ASP A 381 -25.29 6.74 -44.95
C ASP A 381 -25.55 7.30 -46.37
N ASP A 382 -24.54 7.88 -47.02
CA ASP A 382 -24.65 8.27 -48.44
C ASP A 382 -23.40 7.91 -49.25
N THR A 383 -23.13 6.61 -49.39
CA THR A 383 -22.42 6.11 -50.58
C THR A 383 -22.93 4.72 -50.97
N GLY A 384 -23.84 4.69 -51.94
CA GLY A 384 -24.15 3.45 -52.62
C GLY A 384 -25.31 3.54 -53.60
N ASP A 385 -25.08 4.08 -54.81
CA ASP A 385 -25.36 3.27 -56.00
C ASP A 385 -24.83 3.83 -57.35
N ALA A 386 -24.58 2.87 -58.24
CA ALA A 386 -24.53 2.92 -59.70
C ALA A 386 -23.22 3.23 -60.47
N MET A 387 -22.55 2.13 -60.86
CA MET A 387 -22.28 1.68 -62.26
C MET A 387 -21.61 2.67 -63.24
N ASP A 388 -20.35 2.45 -63.61
CA ASP A 388 -19.88 1.60 -64.74
C ASP A 388 -20.39 2.03 -66.12
N THR A 389 -19.54 2.69 -66.91
CA THR A 389 -19.36 2.42 -68.34
C THR A 389 -18.01 2.95 -68.85
N ASP A 390 -17.17 2.00 -69.25
CA ASP A 390 -16.32 1.95 -70.45
C ASP A 390 -15.18 2.95 -70.76
N ARG A 391 -14.07 2.31 -71.16
CA ARG A 391 -12.78 2.76 -71.74
C ARG A 391 -12.91 3.43 -73.13
N PRO A 392 -11.81 3.94 -73.77
CA PRO A 392 -10.40 4.01 -73.31
C PRO A 392 -9.80 5.42 -73.23
#